data_AF-C3JXF0-F1
#
_entry.id   AF-C3JXF0-F1
#
_cell.length_a   1.000
_cell.length_b   1.000
_cell.length_c   1.000
_cell.angle_alpha   90.00
_cell.angle_beta   90.00
_cell.angle_gamma   90.00
#
_symmetry.space_group_name_H-M   'P 1'
#
loop_
_entity.id
_entity.type
_entity.pdbx_description
1 polymer ?
#
loop_
_entity_poly.entity_id
_entity_poly.type
_entity_poly.pdbx_seq_one_letter_code
_entity_poly.pdbx_strand_id
1 'polypeptide(L)'
;MMAGRNSSINSVERVSHDLVSRYTEQPLRFAYYEHFVTSPPMRQSRRASSRVNRLVVIFIIVASGFLLLYKNTQQFTQIDRECIQDEWQENNNLGNTIDDGSNFRIAFTDIQQNYTWLHLPNFLENSEILMIVSSNCDNFARRNILRKTWMNPENSQIIGDGRMKALFLVGINGADEKLNAVVLEEAKVFGDMIVIDLEDNYLNLSYKTISLLLYSISKTKSPNLIGKIDEDVLFYPDQLTPLINDKTINTSTFSIYGEKYEAGVAVNHGEDNAKWQISKNSFKCSVYPSYLSGPTYFLTRKAAKRIVEATKHRKFISVDVEDVFITGLLAGDVGIKKNQLPFMYMIEEATNDRESYEILAWHTKKRDQQYIEAFESLKLNRCKSCRKSKNPDLEELKEK
;
A
#
# COMPACT_ATOMS: atom_id res chain seq x y z
N MET A 1 60.34 18.15 -4.11
CA MET A 1 59.66 17.40 -3.03
C MET A 1 58.18 17.72 -3.08
N MET A 2 57.38 16.70 -3.47
CA MET A 2 55.94 16.44 -3.22
C MET A 2 54.97 17.64 -3.11
N ALA A 3 53.98 17.90 -3.96
CA ALA A 3 53.08 17.04 -4.76
C ALA A 3 52.43 15.91 -3.95
N GLY A 4 51.25 16.18 -3.37
CA GLY A 4 50.44 15.17 -2.68
C GLY A 4 49.40 15.74 -1.73
N ARG A 5 48.27 16.24 -2.27
CA ARG A 5 46.99 16.45 -1.55
C ARG A 5 45.90 16.84 -2.56
N ASN A 6 45.43 15.86 -3.35
CA ASN A 6 44.17 16.00 -4.11
C ASN A 6 43.58 14.65 -4.57
N SER A 7 43.99 13.53 -3.98
CA SER A 7 43.57 12.18 -4.41
C SER A 7 42.50 11.52 -3.53
N SER A 8 42.11 12.12 -2.40
CA SER A 8 41.22 11.48 -1.42
C SER A 8 39.75 11.93 -1.46
N ILE A 9 39.43 13.06 -2.09
CA ILE A 9 38.03 13.52 -2.27
C ILE A 9 37.43 12.88 -3.53
N ASN A 10 38.22 12.80 -4.61
CA ASN A 10 37.83 12.14 -5.87
C ASN A 10 37.72 10.60 -5.79
N SER A 11 38.12 9.97 -4.68
CA SER A 11 38.01 8.52 -4.50
C SER A 11 36.73 8.10 -3.78
N VAL A 12 36.13 8.97 -2.96
CA VAL A 12 34.89 8.65 -2.23
C VAL A 12 33.67 8.82 -3.13
N GLU A 13 33.62 9.90 -3.93
CA GLU A 13 32.58 10.09 -4.95
C GLU A 13 32.62 9.05 -6.07
N ARG A 14 33.80 8.52 -6.41
CA ARG A 14 33.92 7.46 -7.42
C ARG A 14 33.47 6.10 -6.90
N VAL A 15 33.67 5.82 -5.61
CA VAL A 15 33.24 4.57 -4.98
C VAL A 15 31.72 4.55 -4.75
N SER A 16 31.09 5.68 -4.44
CA SER A 16 29.63 5.77 -4.32
C SER A 16 28.92 5.64 -5.67
N HIS A 17 29.45 6.27 -6.73
CA HIS A 17 28.89 6.14 -8.08
C HIS A 17 29.08 4.72 -8.66
N ASP A 18 30.20 4.06 -8.38
CA ASP A 18 30.46 2.65 -8.77
C ASP A 18 29.58 1.65 -7.98
N LEU A 19 29.27 1.93 -6.71
CA LEU A 19 28.39 1.06 -5.92
C LEU A 19 26.94 1.15 -6.42
N VAL A 20 26.44 2.35 -6.71
CA VAL A 20 25.09 2.54 -7.29
C VAL A 20 25.00 1.91 -8.69
N SER A 21 26.07 2.04 -9.52
CA SER A 21 26.16 1.41 -10.84
C SER A 21 26.20 -0.13 -10.78
N ARG A 22 26.95 -0.72 -9.84
CA ARG A 22 27.06 -2.18 -9.68
C ARG A 22 25.75 -2.86 -9.28
N TYR A 23 24.87 -2.17 -8.56
CA TYR A 23 23.53 -2.69 -8.26
C TYR A 23 22.54 -2.52 -9.42
N THR A 24 22.86 -1.72 -10.44
CA THR A 24 22.01 -1.53 -11.62
C THR A 24 22.32 -2.45 -12.80
N GLU A 25 23.46 -3.16 -12.81
CA GLU A 25 23.92 -3.93 -13.97
C GLU A 25 24.50 -5.33 -13.66
N GLN A 26 23.75 -6.21 -12.98
CA GLN A 26 24.11 -7.65 -12.98
C GLN A 26 22.96 -8.55 -13.45
N PRO A 27 23.18 -9.40 -14.49
CA PRO A 27 22.23 -10.42 -14.91
C PRO A 27 22.37 -11.65 -14.00
N LEU A 28 21.40 -11.89 -13.12
CA LEU A 28 21.43 -13.04 -12.21
C LEU A 28 20.84 -14.29 -12.88
N ARG A 29 21.72 -15.26 -13.14
CA ARG A 29 21.40 -16.65 -13.54
C ARG A 29 21.00 -17.49 -12.32
N PHE A 30 19.85 -18.17 -12.48
CA PHE A 30 19.40 -19.49 -11.97
C PHE A 30 19.87 -20.05 -10.61
N ALA A 31 18.88 -20.50 -9.81
CA ALA A 31 18.72 -21.91 -9.42
C ALA A 31 17.28 -22.18 -8.91
N TYR A 32 16.56 -23.05 -9.62
CA TYR A 32 15.24 -23.56 -9.28
C TYR A 32 15.34 -24.66 -8.21
N TYR A 33 14.39 -24.69 -7.27
CA TYR A 33 14.02 -25.91 -6.54
C TYR A 33 12.49 -26.01 -6.51
N GLU A 34 11.94 -26.77 -7.46
CA GLU A 34 10.57 -27.28 -7.43
C GLU A 34 10.58 -28.65 -6.75
N HIS A 35 9.85 -28.80 -5.65
CA HIS A 35 9.48 -30.11 -5.13
C HIS A 35 8.01 -30.39 -5.44
N PHE A 36 7.79 -31.07 -6.56
CA PHE A 36 6.54 -31.76 -6.88
C PHE A 36 6.44 -33.04 -6.02
N VAL A 37 5.36 -33.18 -5.26
CA VAL A 37 4.93 -34.47 -4.70
C VAL A 37 3.75 -34.96 -5.51
N THR A 38 4.02 -35.89 -6.43
CA THR A 38 3.01 -36.64 -7.18
C THR A 38 2.46 -37.76 -6.31
N SER A 39 1.14 -37.77 -6.08
CA SER A 39 0.43 -38.94 -5.54
C SER A 39 -0.28 -39.71 -6.66
N PRO A 40 -0.25 -41.06 -6.68
CA PRO A 40 -0.84 -41.87 -7.75
C PRO A 40 -2.37 -42.02 -7.60
N PRO A 41 -3.12 -42.34 -8.68
CA PRO A 41 -4.57 -42.42 -8.64
C PRO A 41 -5.04 -43.78 -8.08
N MET A 42 -5.95 -43.75 -7.10
CA MET A 42 -6.71 -44.95 -6.68
C MET A 42 -7.98 -45.12 -7.55
N ARG A 43 -8.13 -46.34 -8.08
CA ARG A 43 -9.34 -46.92 -8.72
C ARG A 43 -9.89 -47.95 -7.73
N GLN A 44 -11.09 -47.84 -7.18
CA GLN A 44 -12.42 -48.38 -7.58
C GLN A 44 -13.30 -48.25 -6.31
N SER A 45 -14.64 -48.16 -6.30
CA SER A 45 -15.64 -48.98 -6.99
C SER A 45 -17.01 -48.26 -7.02
N ARG A 46 -17.84 -48.58 -8.02
CA ARG A 46 -19.23 -48.14 -8.16
C ARG A 46 -20.16 -49.26 -7.68
N ARG A 47 -20.98 -49.00 -6.65
CA ARG A 47 -22.44 -49.27 -6.56
C ARG A 47 -22.91 -49.31 -5.09
N ALA A 48 -23.68 -48.31 -4.66
CA ALA A 48 -24.89 -48.47 -3.84
C ALA A 48 -25.62 -47.12 -3.62
N SER A 49 -26.94 -47.14 -3.85
CA SER A 49 -27.99 -46.21 -3.37
C SER A 49 -28.01 -44.74 -3.84
N SER A 50 -28.70 -44.48 -4.95
CA SER A 50 -29.00 -43.12 -5.46
C SER A 50 -29.94 -42.30 -4.57
N ARG A 51 -30.68 -42.92 -3.64
CA ARG A 51 -31.59 -42.22 -2.73
C ARG A 51 -30.87 -41.67 -1.48
N VAL A 52 -29.94 -42.44 -0.91
CA VAL A 52 -29.11 -41.97 0.22
C VAL A 52 -28.15 -40.87 -0.24
N ASN A 53 -27.57 -41.01 -1.44
CA ASN A 53 -26.73 -39.95 -2.01
C ASN A 53 -27.49 -38.65 -2.30
N ARG A 54 -28.77 -38.70 -2.72
CA ARG A 54 -29.55 -37.47 -2.92
C ARG A 54 -29.87 -36.75 -1.61
N LEU A 55 -30.22 -37.49 -0.55
CA LEU A 55 -30.47 -36.90 0.77
C LEU A 55 -29.18 -36.34 1.39
N VAL A 56 -28.05 -37.05 1.28
CA VAL A 56 -26.74 -36.57 1.76
C VAL A 56 -26.28 -35.36 0.97
N VAL A 57 -26.45 -35.33 -0.35
CA VAL A 57 -26.12 -34.16 -1.19
C VAL A 57 -27.04 -32.97 -0.87
N ILE A 58 -28.34 -33.18 -0.65
CA ILE A 58 -29.25 -32.11 -0.20
C ILE A 58 -28.86 -31.61 1.19
N PHE A 59 -28.53 -32.49 2.14
CA PHE A 59 -28.07 -32.09 3.46
C PHE A 59 -26.74 -31.33 3.40
N ILE A 60 -25.80 -31.73 2.52
CA ILE A 60 -24.56 -31.01 2.29
C ILE A 60 -24.84 -29.66 1.64
N ILE A 61 -25.75 -29.55 0.66
CA ILE A 61 -26.10 -28.26 0.03
C ILE A 61 -26.84 -27.34 1.01
N VAL A 62 -27.74 -27.87 1.83
CA VAL A 62 -28.48 -27.10 2.85
C VAL A 62 -27.56 -26.74 4.01
N ALA A 63 -26.67 -27.62 4.46
CA ALA A 63 -25.69 -27.34 5.50
C ALA A 63 -24.58 -26.40 4.99
N SER A 64 -24.16 -26.51 3.73
CA SER A 64 -23.22 -25.58 3.09
C SER A 64 -23.90 -24.25 2.82
N GLY A 65 -25.17 -24.25 2.44
CA GLY A 65 -26.02 -23.07 2.32
C GLY A 65 -26.25 -22.40 3.67
N PHE A 66 -26.48 -23.17 4.74
CA PHE A 66 -26.55 -22.68 6.11
C PHE A 66 -25.18 -22.21 6.61
N LEU A 67 -24.07 -22.86 6.24
CA LEU A 67 -22.71 -22.40 6.56
C LEU A 67 -22.32 -21.15 5.76
N LEU A 68 -22.80 -21.00 4.52
CA LEU A 68 -22.64 -19.80 3.70
C LEU A 68 -23.52 -18.65 4.20
N LEU A 69 -24.73 -18.95 4.69
CA LEU A 69 -25.60 -17.99 5.37
C LEU A 69 -25.05 -17.63 6.77
N TYR A 70 -24.48 -18.59 7.49
CA TYR A 70 -23.89 -18.41 8.83
C TYR A 70 -22.53 -17.71 8.78
N LYS A 71 -21.72 -17.96 7.74
CA LYS A 71 -20.46 -17.21 7.51
C LYS A 71 -20.68 -15.77 7.08
N ASN A 72 -21.92 -15.31 6.87
CA ASN A 72 -22.18 -14.01 6.27
C ASN A 72 -23.13 -13.08 7.04
N THR A 73 -23.40 -13.33 8.33
CA THR A 73 -24.17 -12.39 9.17
C THR A 73 -23.81 -12.47 10.66
N GLN A 74 -22.52 -12.33 11.03
CA GLN A 74 -22.25 -11.66 12.31
C GLN A 74 -22.58 -10.19 12.08
N GLN A 75 -23.84 -9.83 12.31
CA GLN A 75 -24.34 -8.48 12.09
C GLN A 75 -23.61 -7.56 13.07
N PHE A 76 -22.84 -6.58 12.57
CA PHE A 76 -22.11 -5.63 13.40
C PHE A 76 -23.03 -4.97 14.44
N THR A 77 -22.89 -5.39 15.69
CA THR A 77 -23.86 -5.15 16.75
C THR A 77 -23.64 -3.79 17.41
N GLN A 78 -24.57 -3.41 18.29
CA GLN A 78 -24.38 -2.24 19.15
C GLN A 78 -23.24 -2.45 20.14
N ILE A 79 -23.07 -3.67 20.66
CA ILE A 79 -21.98 -4.04 21.57
C ILE A 79 -20.62 -3.88 20.87
N ASP A 80 -20.52 -4.25 19.60
CA ASP A 80 -19.28 -4.08 18.82
C ASP A 80 -18.93 -2.59 18.64
N ARG A 81 -19.94 -1.75 18.37
CA ARG A 81 -19.77 -0.29 18.29
C ARG A 81 -19.29 0.30 19.60
N GLU A 82 -19.94 -0.07 20.70
CA GLU A 82 -19.58 0.39 22.04
C GLU A 82 -18.16 -0.05 22.42
N CYS A 83 -17.78 -1.29 22.10
CA CYS A 83 -16.42 -1.77 22.33
C CYS A 83 -15.36 -0.92 21.63
N ILE A 84 -15.58 -0.60 20.35
CA ILE A 84 -14.64 0.21 19.54
C ILE A 84 -14.58 1.65 20.06
N GLN A 85 -15.71 2.22 20.46
CA GLN A 85 -15.80 3.59 20.96
C GLN A 85 -15.22 3.75 22.37
N ASP A 86 -15.23 2.71 23.20
CA ASP A 86 -14.72 2.74 24.58
C ASP A 86 -13.21 3.03 24.65
N GLU A 87 -12.46 2.79 23.57
CA GLU A 87 -11.04 3.13 23.49
C GLU A 87 -10.77 4.61 23.15
N TRP A 88 -11.78 5.36 22.71
CA TRP A 88 -11.65 6.79 22.47
C TRP A 88 -11.72 7.57 23.78
N GLN A 89 -10.72 8.42 24.01
CA GLN A 89 -10.59 9.25 25.19
C GLN A 89 -10.31 10.70 24.79
N GLU A 90 -11.29 11.58 25.00
CA GLU A 90 -11.11 13.00 24.74
C GLU A 90 -10.13 13.63 25.76
N ASN A 91 -8.83 13.55 25.47
CA ASN A 91 -7.77 14.13 26.30
C ASN A 91 -7.26 15.46 25.70
N ASN A 92 -7.73 16.58 26.26
CA ASN A 92 -7.32 17.92 25.84
C ASN A 92 -5.98 18.40 26.42
N ASN A 93 -5.44 17.67 27.41
CA ASN A 93 -4.17 18.02 28.06
C ASN A 93 -2.96 17.36 27.38
N LEU A 94 -3.20 16.38 26.48
CA LEU A 94 -2.14 15.72 25.76
C LEU A 94 -1.66 16.58 24.58
N GLY A 95 -0.34 16.54 24.34
CA GLY A 95 0.24 17.19 23.19
C GLY A 95 -0.24 16.59 21.87
N ASN A 96 -0.41 17.44 20.85
CA ASN A 96 -0.82 17.01 19.52
C ASN A 96 0.31 16.28 18.78
N THR A 97 -0.09 15.39 17.86
CA THR A 97 0.76 15.01 16.72
C THR A 97 1.01 16.26 15.88
N ILE A 98 2.29 16.65 15.77
CA ILE A 98 2.68 17.96 15.23
C ILE A 98 4.05 17.88 14.56
N ASP A 99 4.24 18.70 13.53
CA ASP A 99 5.50 18.91 12.84
C ASP A 99 6.08 20.27 13.24
N ASP A 100 7.34 20.29 13.69
CA ASP A 100 8.05 21.48 14.17
C ASP A 100 9.05 22.06 13.14
N GLY A 101 9.11 21.50 11.94
CA GLY A 101 10.07 21.87 10.90
C GLY A 101 11.04 20.74 10.62
N SER A 102 12.07 20.56 11.44
CA SER A 102 13.05 19.48 11.25
C SER A 102 12.60 18.17 11.88
N ASN A 103 11.80 18.24 12.93
CA ASN A 103 11.30 17.10 13.68
C ASN A 103 9.78 17.08 13.67
N PHE A 104 9.23 15.98 14.13
CA PHE A 104 7.82 15.84 14.36
C PHE A 104 7.58 14.86 15.50
N ARG A 105 6.41 15.00 16.13
CA ARG A 105 5.95 14.11 17.17
C ARG A 105 4.68 13.43 16.74
N ILE A 106 4.59 12.13 17.00
CA ILE A 106 3.34 11.36 16.93
C ILE A 106 2.92 11.06 18.37
N ALA A 107 1.69 11.45 18.72
CA ALA A 107 1.14 11.32 20.06
C ALA A 107 -0.17 10.53 20.05
N PHE A 108 -0.22 9.53 20.92
CA PHE A 108 -1.40 8.75 21.30
C PHE A 108 -1.65 8.90 22.79
N THR A 109 -2.81 8.47 23.29
CA THR A 109 -3.16 8.65 24.71
C THR A 109 -2.17 8.01 25.69
N ASP A 110 -1.50 6.93 25.26
CA ASP A 110 -0.60 6.12 26.07
C ASP A 110 0.87 6.20 25.67
N ILE A 111 1.19 6.69 24.46
CA ILE A 111 2.57 6.75 23.95
C ILE A 111 2.82 8.00 23.11
N GLN A 112 4.02 8.56 23.23
CA GLN A 112 4.50 9.65 22.39
C GLN A 112 5.88 9.29 21.84
N GLN A 113 6.07 9.51 20.53
CA GLN A 113 7.35 9.28 19.86
C GLN A 113 7.74 10.52 19.05
N ASN A 114 9.03 10.85 19.08
CA ASN A 114 9.59 11.95 18.30
C ASN A 114 10.48 11.39 17.21
N TYR A 115 10.42 12.04 16.06
CA TYR A 115 11.11 11.65 14.84
C TYR A 115 11.63 12.90 14.13
N THR A 116 12.52 12.68 13.16
CA THR A 116 13.25 13.67 12.38
C THR A 116 13.00 13.41 10.90
N TRP A 117 12.76 14.48 10.14
CA TRP A 117 12.81 14.45 8.69
C TRP A 117 14.28 14.45 8.24
N LEU A 118 14.88 13.27 8.10
CA LEU A 118 16.29 13.11 7.69
C LEU A 118 16.55 13.62 6.28
N HIS A 119 15.55 13.48 5.39
CA HIS A 119 15.59 14.05 4.04
C HIS A 119 14.19 14.43 3.59
N LEU A 120 14.08 15.57 2.91
CA LEU A 120 12.86 16.05 2.29
C LEU A 120 13.11 16.20 0.78
N PRO A 121 12.13 15.87 -0.06
CA PRO A 121 12.29 15.97 -1.51
C PRO A 121 12.45 17.43 -1.94
N ASN A 122 12.99 17.62 -3.15
CA ASN A 122 13.11 18.95 -3.74
C ASN A 122 11.71 19.52 -4.05
N PHE A 123 11.57 20.83 -3.86
CA PHE A 123 10.36 21.67 -4.01
C PHE A 123 9.13 20.96 -4.61
N LEU A 124 8.10 20.78 -3.79
CA LEU A 124 6.80 20.34 -4.28
C LEU A 124 6.11 21.51 -4.99
N GLU A 125 6.02 21.44 -6.30
CA GLU A 125 5.09 22.26 -7.09
C GLU A 125 3.65 22.07 -6.59
N ASN A 126 2.76 22.98 -6.99
CA ASN A 126 1.34 22.93 -6.64
C ASN A 126 0.64 21.75 -7.35
N SER A 127 0.81 20.51 -6.88
CA SER A 127 0.06 19.36 -7.37
C SER A 127 -1.31 19.26 -6.71
N GLU A 128 -2.31 18.78 -7.45
CA GLU A 128 -3.66 18.52 -6.93
C GLU A 128 -3.72 17.21 -6.12
N ILE A 129 -2.86 16.27 -6.50
CA ILE A 129 -2.77 14.93 -5.92
C ILE A 129 -1.33 14.70 -5.46
N LEU A 130 -1.20 14.16 -4.25
CA LEU A 130 0.07 13.68 -3.71
C LEU A 130 -0.06 12.18 -3.45
N MET A 131 0.71 11.37 -4.15
CA MET A 131 0.79 9.93 -3.95
C MET A 131 2.11 9.60 -3.26
N ILE A 132 2.05 8.97 -2.10
CA ILE A 132 3.26 8.58 -1.36
C ILE A 132 3.33 7.06 -1.29
N VAL A 133 4.42 6.53 -1.83
CA VAL A 133 4.76 5.11 -1.82
C VAL A 133 5.45 4.76 -0.50
N SER A 134 4.86 3.88 0.29
CA SER A 134 5.53 3.27 1.44
C SER A 134 6.49 2.19 0.94
N SER A 135 7.80 2.41 1.09
CA SER A 135 8.85 1.52 0.59
C SER A 135 9.87 1.21 1.68
N ASN A 136 10.38 -0.01 1.73
CA ASN A 136 11.41 -0.39 2.71
C ASN A 136 12.79 0.19 2.35
N CYS A 137 13.60 0.52 3.34
CA CYS A 137 14.95 1.07 3.16
C CYS A 137 15.84 0.27 2.19
N ASP A 138 15.75 -1.05 2.18
CA ASP A 138 16.55 -1.95 1.34
C ASP A 138 16.00 -2.19 -0.08
N ASN A 139 14.79 -1.71 -0.40
CA ASN A 139 14.11 -1.97 -1.67
C ASN A 139 14.45 -0.97 -2.80
N PHE A 140 15.74 -0.67 -2.99
CA PHE A 140 16.24 0.23 -4.06
C PHE A 140 15.79 -0.18 -5.46
N ALA A 141 15.90 -1.48 -5.77
CA ALA A 141 15.50 -2.01 -7.08
C ALA A 141 14.02 -1.80 -7.35
N ARG A 142 13.17 -1.97 -6.32
CA ARG A 142 11.74 -1.74 -6.44
C ARG A 142 11.42 -0.28 -6.72
N ARG A 143 12.01 0.65 -5.97
CA ARG A 143 11.82 2.10 -6.22
C ARG A 143 12.22 2.48 -7.64
N ASN A 144 13.33 1.96 -8.14
CA ASN A 144 13.77 2.18 -9.53
C ASN A 144 12.79 1.61 -10.57
N ILE A 145 12.14 0.48 -10.28
CA ILE A 145 11.09 -0.07 -11.15
C ILE A 145 9.85 0.83 -11.15
N LEU A 146 9.44 1.36 -9.99
CA LEU A 146 8.30 2.29 -9.93
C LEU A 146 8.59 3.57 -10.71
N ARG A 147 9.80 4.14 -10.58
CA ARG A 147 10.30 5.26 -11.40
C ARG A 147 10.23 5.00 -12.91
N LYS A 148 10.51 3.77 -13.35
CA LYS A 148 10.45 3.37 -14.77
C LYS A 148 9.05 3.01 -15.27
N THR A 149 8.11 2.74 -14.36
CA THR A 149 6.75 2.30 -14.69
C THR A 149 5.76 3.45 -14.47
N TRP A 150 4.85 3.35 -13.50
CA TRP A 150 3.74 4.29 -13.36
C TRP A 150 4.14 5.67 -12.83
N MET A 151 5.33 5.82 -12.22
CA MET A 151 5.85 7.14 -11.83
C MET A 151 6.54 7.86 -12.98
N ASN A 152 6.74 7.20 -14.14
CA ASN A 152 7.36 7.83 -15.30
C ASN A 152 6.35 8.77 -16.00
N PRO A 153 6.68 10.06 -16.20
CA PRO A 153 5.89 11.01 -16.98
C PRO A 153 5.49 10.52 -18.39
N GLU A 154 6.30 9.68 -19.03
CA GLU A 154 6.00 9.13 -20.35
C GLU A 154 4.92 8.03 -20.31
N ASN A 155 4.68 7.46 -19.13
CA ASN A 155 3.73 6.37 -18.92
C ASN A 155 2.41 6.82 -18.31
N SER A 156 2.35 8.04 -17.77
CA SER A 156 1.16 8.61 -17.14
C SER A 156 1.03 10.10 -17.44
N GLN A 157 -0.12 10.46 -18.03
CA GLN A 157 -0.44 11.84 -18.31
C GLN A 157 -0.56 12.67 -17.03
N ILE A 158 -1.23 12.16 -15.99
CA ILE A 158 -1.44 12.96 -14.76
C ILE A 158 -0.14 13.24 -14.00
N ILE A 159 0.87 12.37 -14.14
CA ILE A 159 2.25 12.63 -13.67
C ILE A 159 2.94 13.64 -14.59
N GLY A 160 2.90 13.42 -15.91
CA GLY A 160 3.59 14.28 -16.88
C GLY A 160 3.09 15.72 -16.90
N ASP A 161 1.79 15.92 -16.64
CA ASP A 161 1.15 17.24 -16.54
C ASP A 161 1.39 17.91 -15.15
N GLY A 162 2.11 17.25 -14.23
CA GLY A 162 2.38 17.75 -12.88
C GLY A 162 1.16 17.77 -11.93
N ARG A 163 0.00 17.30 -12.39
CA ARG A 163 -1.24 17.26 -11.61
C ARG A 163 -1.17 16.30 -10.42
N MET A 164 -0.45 15.18 -10.58
CA MET A 164 -0.10 14.26 -9.50
C MET A 164 1.41 14.25 -9.28
N LYS A 165 1.82 14.42 -8.02
CA LYS A 165 3.21 14.19 -7.59
C LYS A 165 3.30 12.86 -6.88
N ALA A 166 4.29 12.05 -7.24
CA ALA A 166 4.61 10.79 -6.57
C ALA A 166 5.92 10.92 -5.78
N LEU A 167 5.95 10.44 -4.55
CA LEU A 167 7.13 10.41 -3.67
C LEU A 167 7.26 9.04 -3.01
N PHE A 168 8.47 8.69 -2.57
CA PHE A 168 8.70 7.58 -1.65
C PHE A 168 8.76 8.09 -0.21
N LEU A 169 8.24 7.31 0.73
CA LEU A 169 8.53 7.47 2.14
C LEU A 169 9.24 6.22 2.66
N VAL A 170 10.42 6.43 3.22
CA VAL A 170 11.37 5.40 3.62
C VAL A 170 11.87 5.70 5.04
N GLY A 171 11.97 4.67 5.86
CA GLY A 171 12.59 4.75 7.18
C GLY A 171 14.08 4.44 7.12
N ILE A 172 14.63 3.99 8.24
CA ILE A 172 16.03 3.58 8.39
C ILE A 172 16.13 2.15 8.89
N ASN A 173 17.29 1.53 8.69
CA ASN A 173 17.64 0.30 9.36
C ASN A 173 18.35 0.62 10.69
N GLY A 174 17.81 0.17 11.81
CA GLY A 174 18.34 0.47 13.14
C GLY A 174 19.75 -0.11 13.42
N ALA A 175 20.20 -1.08 12.62
CA ALA A 175 21.47 -1.78 12.81
C ALA A 175 22.50 -1.54 11.69
N ASP A 176 22.11 -0.92 10.57
CA ASP A 176 22.95 -0.78 9.38
C ASP A 176 23.12 0.69 8.94
N GLU A 177 24.12 1.35 9.52
CA GLU A 177 24.48 2.73 9.16
C GLU A 177 24.95 2.87 7.70
N LYS A 178 25.53 1.82 7.11
CA LYS A 178 26.00 1.87 5.72
C LYS A 178 24.82 1.86 4.77
N LEU A 179 23.83 1.00 5.03
CA LEU A 179 22.57 1.01 4.30
C LEU A 179 21.88 2.38 4.41
N ASN A 180 21.80 2.95 5.61
CA ASN A 180 21.20 4.27 5.82
C ASN A 180 21.94 5.38 5.03
N ALA A 181 23.26 5.33 4.96
CA ALA A 181 24.04 6.26 4.14
C ALA A 181 23.68 6.11 2.64
N VAL A 182 23.53 4.89 2.13
CA VAL A 182 23.12 4.64 0.74
C VAL A 182 21.69 5.14 0.47
N VAL A 183 20.76 4.96 1.41
CA VAL A 183 19.39 5.51 1.30
C VAL A 183 19.41 7.04 1.19
N LEU A 184 20.22 7.72 2.01
CA LEU A 184 20.33 9.18 1.96
C LEU A 184 21.00 9.67 0.66
N GLU A 185 21.96 8.93 0.13
CA GLU A 185 22.54 9.25 -1.19
C GLU A 185 21.52 9.03 -2.32
N GLU A 186 20.73 7.95 -2.29
CA GLU A 186 19.61 7.76 -3.24
C GLU A 186 18.64 8.95 -3.17
N ALA A 187 18.24 9.35 -1.96
CA ALA A 187 17.31 10.45 -1.76
C ALA A 187 17.82 11.76 -2.37
N LYS A 188 19.12 12.06 -2.17
CA LYS A 188 19.78 13.23 -2.80
C LYS A 188 19.82 13.15 -4.33
N VAL A 189 20.11 11.97 -4.88
CA VAL A 189 20.25 11.77 -6.33
C VAL A 189 18.91 11.92 -7.05
N PHE A 190 17.84 11.31 -6.54
CA PHE A 190 16.54 11.30 -7.22
C PHE A 190 15.62 12.44 -6.79
N GLY A 191 15.78 12.98 -5.58
CA GLY A 191 14.99 14.11 -5.08
C GLY A 191 13.49 13.82 -4.90
N ASP A 192 13.09 12.55 -4.93
CA ASP A 192 11.71 12.07 -4.86
C ASP A 192 11.40 11.28 -3.57
N MET A 193 12.25 11.40 -2.55
CA MET A 193 12.16 10.63 -1.32
C MET A 193 11.95 11.52 -0.09
N ILE A 194 11.16 11.01 0.85
CA ILE A 194 11.06 11.46 2.23
C ILE A 194 11.74 10.39 3.06
N VAL A 195 12.77 10.76 3.82
CA VAL A 195 13.47 9.83 4.72
C VAL A 195 13.21 10.27 6.16
N ILE A 196 12.75 9.34 7.00
CA ILE A 196 12.47 9.56 8.42
C ILE A 196 13.34 8.66 9.29
N ASP A 197 13.68 9.10 10.49
CA ASP A 197 14.41 8.31 11.51
C ASP A 197 13.52 7.28 12.23
N LEU A 198 12.65 6.62 11.48
CA LEU A 198 11.80 5.52 11.93
C LEU A 198 12.40 4.20 11.45
N GLU A 199 12.52 3.21 12.34
CA GLU A 199 12.98 1.89 11.94
C GLU A 199 11.97 1.24 10.97
N ASP A 200 12.46 0.85 9.79
CA ASP A 200 11.66 0.22 8.74
C ASP A 200 11.41 -1.26 9.04
N ASN A 201 10.33 -1.51 9.78
CA ASN A 201 9.82 -2.84 10.03
C ASN A 201 8.29 -2.85 9.97
N TYR A 202 7.71 -4.05 9.85
CA TYR A 202 6.25 -4.21 9.81
C TYR A 202 5.58 -3.64 11.06
N LEU A 203 6.27 -3.71 12.21
CA LEU A 203 5.80 -3.20 13.48
C LEU A 203 5.72 -1.65 13.53
N ASN A 204 6.20 -0.93 12.53
CA ASN A 204 6.19 0.53 12.52
C ASN A 204 5.31 1.12 11.42
N LEU A 205 4.54 0.30 10.71
CA LEU A 205 3.70 0.75 9.60
C LEU A 205 2.71 1.85 10.00
N SER A 206 2.06 1.74 11.17
CA SER A 206 1.14 2.77 11.66
C SER A 206 1.84 4.13 11.86
N TYR A 207 3.05 4.14 12.43
CA TYR A 207 3.86 5.35 12.57
C TYR A 207 4.30 5.89 11.20
N LYS A 208 4.67 5.00 10.29
CA LYS A 208 5.07 5.33 8.92
C LYS A 208 3.93 5.99 8.14
N THR A 209 2.71 5.45 8.22
CA THR A 209 1.52 6.08 7.61
C THR A 209 1.17 7.40 8.27
N ILE A 210 1.22 7.52 9.60
CA ILE A 210 0.91 8.80 10.25
C ILE A 210 1.95 9.85 9.83
N SER A 211 3.21 9.48 9.69
CA SER A 211 4.27 10.33 9.15
C SER A 211 3.95 10.76 7.71
N LEU A 212 3.49 9.84 6.86
CA LEU A 212 3.02 10.12 5.49
C LEU A 212 1.90 11.17 5.48
N LEU A 213 0.88 10.97 6.31
CA LEU A 213 -0.26 11.90 6.41
C LEU A 213 0.19 13.25 6.97
N LEU A 214 1.03 13.26 8.01
CA LEU A 214 1.54 14.47 8.64
C LEU A 214 2.37 15.28 7.63
N TYR A 215 3.29 14.65 6.91
CA TYR A 215 4.06 15.27 5.83
C TYR A 215 3.12 15.93 4.82
N SER A 216 2.11 15.17 4.36
CA SER A 216 1.15 15.62 3.35
C SER A 216 0.38 16.86 3.77
N ILE A 217 0.05 17.03 5.06
CA ILE A 217 -0.71 18.19 5.55
C ILE A 217 0.15 19.35 6.07
N SER A 218 1.41 19.12 6.43
CA SER A 218 2.29 20.12 7.08
C SER A 218 3.40 20.64 6.16
N LYS A 219 3.96 19.79 5.30
CA LYS A 219 5.02 20.15 4.34
C LYS A 219 4.49 20.57 2.97
N THR A 220 3.20 20.40 2.73
CA THR A 220 2.58 20.69 1.42
C THR A 220 1.36 21.61 1.57
N LYS A 221 1.11 22.43 0.54
CA LYS A 221 0.04 23.44 0.55
C LYS A 221 -1.14 23.08 -0.36
N SER A 222 -0.90 22.37 -1.46
CA SER A 222 -1.85 22.24 -2.58
C SER A 222 -2.68 20.96 -2.69
N PRO A 223 -2.22 19.75 -2.28
CA PRO A 223 -2.90 18.53 -2.69
C PRO A 223 -4.25 18.40 -1.98
N ASN A 224 -5.32 18.31 -2.75
CA ASN A 224 -6.67 18.08 -2.24
C ASN A 224 -6.94 16.59 -2.00
N LEU A 225 -6.19 15.72 -2.69
CA LEU A 225 -6.22 14.27 -2.54
C LEU A 225 -4.82 13.76 -2.18
N ILE A 226 -4.74 12.96 -1.12
CA ILE A 226 -3.53 12.32 -0.62
C ILE A 226 -3.70 10.82 -0.79
N GLY A 227 -2.77 10.15 -1.45
CA GLY A 227 -2.75 8.71 -1.62
C GLY A 227 -1.62 8.08 -0.82
N LYS A 228 -1.92 6.96 -0.16
CA LYS A 228 -0.93 6.00 0.34
C LYS A 228 -0.96 4.80 -0.59
N ILE A 229 0.20 4.33 -1.00
CA ILE A 229 0.34 3.11 -1.80
C ILE A 229 1.55 2.30 -1.34
N ASP A 230 1.43 0.98 -1.30
CA ASP A 230 2.56 0.09 -1.03
C ASP A 230 3.36 -0.14 -2.32
N GLU A 231 4.65 -0.44 -2.17
CA GLU A 231 5.56 -0.59 -3.31
C GLU A 231 5.30 -1.85 -4.17
N ASP A 232 4.42 -2.73 -3.72
CA ASP A 232 4.00 -3.98 -4.38
C ASP A 232 2.62 -3.86 -5.06
N VAL A 233 2.26 -2.66 -5.51
CA VAL A 233 1.00 -2.39 -6.20
C VAL A 233 1.19 -1.94 -7.63
N LEU A 234 0.56 -2.64 -8.58
CA LEU A 234 0.41 -2.16 -9.95
C LEU A 234 -0.61 -1.02 -9.97
N PHE A 235 -0.17 0.18 -10.35
CA PHE A 235 -0.99 1.39 -10.28
C PHE A 235 -1.11 2.10 -11.63
N TYR A 236 -2.31 2.59 -11.95
CA TYR A 236 -2.62 3.30 -13.19
C TYR A 236 -3.21 4.68 -12.87
N PRO A 237 -2.36 5.66 -12.56
CA PRO A 237 -2.78 6.95 -12.01
C PRO A 237 -3.74 7.75 -12.91
N ASP A 238 -3.67 7.60 -14.23
CA ASP A 238 -4.56 8.31 -15.16
C ASP A 238 -6.04 7.97 -14.95
N GLN A 239 -6.33 6.82 -14.32
CA GLN A 239 -7.69 6.42 -13.94
C GLN A 239 -8.28 7.29 -12.81
N LEU A 240 -7.47 8.06 -12.08
CA LEU A 240 -7.98 9.01 -11.09
C LEU A 240 -8.72 10.18 -11.73
N THR A 241 -8.31 10.61 -12.93
CA THR A 241 -8.92 11.75 -13.64
C THR A 241 -10.43 11.57 -13.86
N PRO A 242 -10.91 10.48 -14.51
CA PRO A 242 -12.35 10.29 -14.68
C PRO A 242 -13.09 10.17 -13.34
N LEU A 243 -12.53 9.47 -12.35
CA LEU A 243 -13.13 9.32 -11.01
C LEU A 243 -13.27 10.65 -10.25
N ILE A 244 -12.36 11.60 -10.47
CA ILE A 244 -12.46 12.95 -9.88
C ILE A 244 -13.49 13.80 -10.65
N ASN A 245 -13.49 13.69 -11.98
CA ASN A 245 -14.35 14.49 -12.85
C ASN A 245 -15.84 14.13 -12.68
N ASP A 246 -16.16 12.84 -12.52
CA ASP A 246 -17.53 12.34 -12.31
C ASP A 246 -18.01 12.42 -10.84
N LYS A 247 -17.16 12.91 -9.94
CA LYS A 247 -17.40 13.04 -8.49
C LYS A 247 -17.48 11.71 -7.71
N THR A 248 -17.07 10.59 -8.30
CA THR A 248 -16.82 9.34 -7.55
C THR A 248 -15.80 9.60 -6.43
N ILE A 249 -14.73 10.34 -6.74
CA ILE A 249 -13.82 10.96 -5.77
C ILE A 249 -14.17 12.45 -5.66
N ASN A 250 -14.75 12.83 -4.52
CA ASN A 250 -15.04 14.22 -4.21
C ASN A 250 -14.00 14.78 -3.23
N THR A 251 -13.01 15.51 -3.75
CA THR A 251 -11.87 16.01 -2.97
C THR A 251 -12.23 17.11 -1.96
N SER A 252 -13.46 17.65 -2.02
CA SER A 252 -13.92 18.75 -1.13
C SER A 252 -14.53 18.28 0.20
N THR A 253 -14.74 16.97 0.38
CA THR A 253 -15.43 16.36 1.53
C THR A 253 -14.47 15.91 2.63
N PHE A 254 -15.00 15.32 3.70
CA PHE A 254 -14.25 14.57 4.72
C PHE A 254 -14.40 13.08 4.43
N SER A 255 -13.66 12.58 3.44
CA SER A 255 -13.83 11.21 2.95
C SER A 255 -12.51 10.53 2.63
N ILE A 256 -12.55 9.21 2.71
CA ILE A 256 -11.51 8.31 2.24
C ILE A 256 -12.09 7.35 1.20
N TYR A 257 -11.23 6.87 0.32
CA TYR A 257 -11.58 6.13 -0.89
C TYR A 257 -10.61 4.95 -1.09
N GLY A 258 -11.12 3.76 -1.33
CA GLY A 258 -10.29 2.57 -1.52
C GLY A 258 -11.12 1.30 -1.69
N GLU A 259 -10.49 0.14 -1.61
CA GLU A 259 -11.19 -1.14 -1.49
C GLU A 259 -11.75 -1.30 -0.07
N LYS A 260 -13.07 -1.28 0.08
CA LYS A 260 -13.74 -1.22 1.38
C LYS A 260 -14.11 -2.61 1.88
N TYR A 261 -13.70 -2.90 3.11
CA TYR A 261 -14.21 -4.01 3.90
C TYR A 261 -15.35 -3.52 4.79
N GLU A 262 -16.47 -4.23 4.77
CA GLU A 262 -17.59 -3.94 5.66
C GLU A 262 -17.27 -4.30 7.12
N ALA A 263 -17.98 -3.66 8.06
CA ALA A 263 -17.81 -3.93 9.47
C ALA A 263 -18.18 -5.38 9.83
N GLY A 264 -17.53 -5.94 10.85
CA GLY A 264 -17.78 -7.31 11.31
C GLY A 264 -16.71 -8.33 10.93
N VAL A 265 -15.64 -7.92 10.25
CA VAL A 265 -14.47 -8.78 10.02
C VAL A 265 -13.87 -9.18 11.38
N ALA A 266 -13.72 -10.48 11.62
CA ALA A 266 -13.21 -11.00 12.90
C ALA A 266 -11.75 -10.60 13.12
N VAL A 267 -11.44 -10.22 14.35
CA VAL A 267 -10.07 -9.94 14.80
C VAL A 267 -9.35 -11.26 15.07
N ASN A 268 -8.14 -11.39 14.54
CA ASN A 268 -7.29 -12.53 14.83
C ASN A 268 -6.57 -12.34 16.17
N HIS A 269 -7.16 -12.84 17.25
CA HIS A 269 -6.52 -12.91 18.58
C HIS A 269 -5.77 -14.23 18.82
N GLY A 270 -5.28 -14.91 17.77
CA GLY A 270 -4.54 -16.15 17.88
C GLY A 270 -3.28 -16.03 18.77
N GLU A 271 -2.58 -17.15 18.98
CA GLU A 271 -1.39 -17.23 19.85
C GLU A 271 -0.10 -17.62 19.07
N ASP A 272 -0.19 -17.83 17.74
CA ASP A 272 0.85 -18.46 16.92
C ASP A 272 1.82 -17.48 16.22
N ASN A 273 1.87 -16.21 16.63
CA ASN A 273 2.60 -15.12 15.95
C ASN A 273 2.34 -15.05 14.44
N ALA A 274 1.11 -15.32 14.02
CA ALA A 274 0.72 -15.28 12.61
C ALA A 274 0.60 -13.82 12.13
N LYS A 275 0.76 -13.59 10.82
CA LYS A 275 0.54 -12.28 10.21
C LYS A 275 -0.88 -11.76 10.57
N TRP A 276 -0.99 -10.48 10.91
CA TRP A 276 -2.25 -9.80 11.27
C TRP A 276 -2.86 -10.21 12.61
N GLN A 277 -2.06 -10.78 13.51
CA GLN A 277 -2.49 -11.12 14.87
C GLN A 277 -2.48 -9.88 15.77
N ILE A 278 -3.53 -9.69 16.57
CA ILE A 278 -3.59 -8.60 17.54
C ILE A 278 -3.83 -9.17 18.93
N SER A 279 -2.95 -8.82 19.87
CA SER A 279 -3.16 -9.20 21.27
C SER A 279 -4.42 -8.53 21.82
N LYS A 280 -5.17 -9.25 22.67
CA LYS A 280 -6.35 -8.69 23.36
C LYS A 280 -6.03 -7.47 24.23
N ASN A 281 -4.78 -7.34 24.68
CA ASN A 281 -4.29 -6.19 25.43
C ASN A 281 -4.16 -4.93 24.54
N SER A 282 -3.93 -5.13 23.25
CA SER A 282 -3.82 -4.06 22.28
C SER A 282 -5.17 -3.66 21.71
N PHE A 283 -6.03 -4.61 21.36
CA PHE A 283 -7.38 -4.37 20.87
C PHE A 283 -8.28 -5.46 21.45
N LYS A 284 -9.28 -5.09 22.24
CA LYS A 284 -10.10 -6.08 22.98
C LYS A 284 -11.34 -6.55 22.23
N CYS A 285 -11.72 -5.84 21.16
CA CYS A 285 -12.93 -6.12 20.41
C CYS A 285 -12.76 -7.31 19.48
N SER A 286 -13.83 -8.08 19.29
CA SER A 286 -13.83 -9.31 18.49
C SER A 286 -13.94 -9.06 16.98
N VAL A 287 -14.37 -7.86 16.57
CA VAL A 287 -14.55 -7.49 15.17
C VAL A 287 -14.04 -6.08 14.88
N TYR A 288 -13.64 -5.83 13.64
CA TYR A 288 -13.27 -4.51 13.15
C TYR A 288 -14.49 -3.69 12.68
N PRO A 289 -14.44 -2.35 12.77
CA PRO A 289 -15.36 -1.49 12.02
C PRO A 289 -15.10 -1.65 10.52
N SER A 290 -15.88 -0.96 9.68
CA SER A 290 -15.51 -0.86 8.25
C SER A 290 -14.18 -0.11 8.09
N TYR A 291 -13.35 -0.56 7.17
CA TYR A 291 -12.02 -0.02 6.87
C TYR A 291 -11.72 -0.15 5.36
N LEU A 292 -10.66 0.49 4.90
CA LEU A 292 -10.14 0.36 3.54
C LEU A 292 -8.90 -0.52 3.55
N SER A 293 -8.68 -1.28 2.48
CA SER A 293 -7.55 -2.19 2.39
C SER A 293 -6.21 -1.47 2.28
N GLY A 294 -5.20 -2.01 2.97
CA GLY A 294 -3.90 -1.36 3.16
C GLY A 294 -3.07 -1.02 1.91
N PRO A 295 -2.95 -1.88 0.88
CA PRO A 295 -2.05 -1.64 -0.24
C PRO A 295 -2.27 -0.34 -0.98
N THR A 296 -3.50 0.18 -1.05
CA THR A 296 -3.74 1.53 -1.58
C THR A 296 -5.03 2.11 -1.04
N TYR A 297 -4.97 3.36 -0.60
CA TYR A 297 -6.17 4.16 -0.31
C TYR A 297 -5.88 5.65 -0.48
N PHE A 298 -6.94 6.43 -0.68
CA PHE A 298 -6.89 7.88 -0.86
C PHE A 298 -7.70 8.59 0.20
N LEU A 299 -7.24 9.77 0.61
CA LEU A 299 -7.87 10.62 1.60
C LEU A 299 -7.99 12.03 1.05
N THR A 300 -9.11 12.70 1.30
CA THR A 300 -9.13 14.15 1.14
C THR A 300 -8.19 14.78 2.16
N ARG A 301 -7.59 15.93 1.83
CA ARG A 301 -6.71 16.67 2.76
C ARG A 301 -7.38 16.95 4.10
N LYS A 302 -8.68 17.26 4.06
CA LYS A 302 -9.51 17.49 5.25
C LYS A 302 -9.67 16.24 6.12
N ALA A 303 -9.82 15.07 5.50
CA ALA A 303 -9.90 13.80 6.22
C ALA A 303 -8.55 13.44 6.86
N ALA A 304 -7.45 13.55 6.10
CA ALA A 304 -6.10 13.33 6.62
C ALA A 304 -5.80 14.20 7.85
N LYS A 305 -6.13 15.50 7.79
CA LYS A 305 -5.96 16.42 8.93
C LYS A 305 -6.71 15.95 10.17
N ARG A 306 -8.00 15.60 10.04
CA ARG A 306 -8.80 15.12 11.18
C ARG A 306 -8.28 13.81 11.76
N ILE A 307 -7.85 12.88 10.92
CA ILE A 307 -7.29 11.59 11.36
C ILE A 307 -6.00 11.81 12.17
N VAL A 308 -5.10 12.66 11.68
CA VAL A 308 -3.86 13.01 12.39
C VAL A 308 -4.17 13.70 13.73
N GLU A 309 -5.12 14.64 13.76
CA GLU A 309 -5.57 15.30 15.00
C GLU A 309 -6.21 14.32 16.00
N ALA A 310 -6.84 13.25 15.52
CA ALA A 310 -7.51 12.24 16.35
C ALA A 310 -6.53 11.35 17.12
N THR A 311 -5.29 11.18 16.64
CA THR A 311 -4.31 10.25 17.22
C THR A 311 -4.15 10.41 18.73
N LYS A 312 -4.07 11.65 19.23
CA LYS A 312 -3.89 11.97 20.66
C LYS A 312 -5.04 11.53 21.57
N HIS A 313 -6.18 11.17 20.99
CA HIS A 313 -7.40 10.78 21.69
C HIS A 313 -7.65 9.27 21.67
N ARG A 314 -6.79 8.49 21.01
CA ARG A 314 -6.90 7.04 21.00
C ARG A 314 -5.64 6.39 21.56
N LYS A 315 -5.81 5.26 22.23
CA LYS A 315 -4.70 4.37 22.55
C LYS A 315 -4.06 3.85 21.27
N PHE A 316 -2.73 3.74 21.25
CA PHE A 316 -2.05 3.10 20.15
C PHE A 316 -2.43 1.62 20.08
N ILE A 317 -2.86 1.17 18.89
CA ILE A 317 -3.14 -0.23 18.62
C ILE A 317 -2.00 -0.80 17.79
N SER A 318 -1.54 -1.96 18.24
CA SER A 318 -0.51 -2.78 17.65
C SER A 318 -0.67 -2.93 16.14
N VAL A 319 0.45 -3.31 15.58
CA VAL A 319 1.11 -2.75 14.43
C VAL A 319 0.91 -3.58 13.16
N ASP A 320 0.14 -4.66 13.29
CA ASP A 320 -0.03 -5.63 12.22
C ASP A 320 -1.17 -5.29 11.24
N VAL A 321 -1.97 -4.26 11.54
CA VAL A 321 -3.13 -3.81 10.73
C VAL A 321 -3.21 -2.27 10.66
N GLU A 322 -2.14 -1.67 10.14
CA GLU A 322 -2.07 -0.22 9.89
C GLU A 322 -3.35 0.33 9.23
N ASP A 323 -3.86 -0.37 8.23
CA ASP A 323 -5.06 0.01 7.49
C ASP A 323 -6.33 0.04 8.35
N VAL A 324 -6.55 -0.95 9.19
CA VAL A 324 -7.64 -0.98 10.18
C VAL A 324 -7.47 0.17 11.18
N PHE A 325 -6.26 0.41 11.68
CA PHE A 325 -6.03 1.44 12.67
C PHE A 325 -6.30 2.85 12.11
N ILE A 326 -5.72 3.16 10.95
CA ILE A 326 -5.81 4.48 10.33
C ILE A 326 -7.18 4.68 9.68
N THR A 327 -7.55 3.79 8.76
CA THR A 327 -8.75 3.96 7.94
C THR A 327 -10.00 3.44 8.61
N GLY A 328 -9.91 2.52 9.57
CA GLY A 328 -11.04 1.96 10.30
C GLY A 328 -11.35 2.76 11.57
N LEU A 329 -10.43 2.73 12.52
CA LEU A 329 -10.60 3.24 13.89
C LEU A 329 -10.46 4.76 13.97
N LEU A 330 -9.29 5.33 13.68
CA LEU A 330 -9.07 6.78 13.77
C LEU A 330 -10.01 7.58 12.85
N ALA A 331 -10.20 7.10 11.61
CA ALA A 331 -11.17 7.67 10.69
C ALA A 331 -12.61 7.54 11.21
N GLY A 332 -12.94 6.43 11.87
CA GLY A 332 -14.25 6.19 12.48
C GLY A 332 -14.55 7.16 13.63
N ASP A 333 -13.57 7.38 14.51
CA ASP A 333 -13.69 8.25 15.68
C ASP A 333 -14.08 9.70 15.31
N VAL A 334 -13.57 10.18 14.18
CA VAL A 334 -13.82 11.55 13.70
C VAL A 334 -14.85 11.62 12.56
N GLY A 335 -15.63 10.55 12.38
CA GLY A 335 -16.78 10.50 11.48
C GLY A 335 -16.43 10.59 9.98
N ILE A 336 -15.25 10.11 9.58
CA ILE A 336 -14.82 10.11 8.18
C ILE A 336 -15.55 9.03 7.40
N LYS A 337 -16.14 9.42 6.27
CA LYS A 337 -16.83 8.49 5.38
C LYS A 337 -15.84 7.65 4.57
N LYS A 338 -15.99 6.33 4.60
CA LYS A 338 -15.30 5.38 3.72
C LYS A 338 -16.13 5.11 2.48
N ASN A 339 -15.54 5.27 1.30
CA ASN A 339 -16.21 5.02 0.02
C ASN A 339 -15.44 3.95 -0.75
N GLN A 340 -16.18 2.98 -1.29
CA GLN A 340 -15.62 1.99 -2.22
C GLN A 340 -15.20 2.70 -3.50
N LEU A 341 -14.00 2.41 -3.99
CA LEU A 341 -13.60 2.72 -5.36
C LEU A 341 -13.72 1.49 -6.25
N PRO A 342 -14.17 1.64 -7.50
CA PRO A 342 -14.06 0.57 -8.48
C PRO A 342 -12.59 0.33 -8.83
N PHE A 343 -12.31 -0.82 -9.45
CA PHE A 343 -11.02 -1.12 -10.10
C PHE A 343 -9.81 -1.26 -9.15
N MET A 344 -10.06 -1.51 -7.87
CA MET A 344 -9.03 -1.81 -6.88
C MET A 344 -9.13 -3.27 -6.46
N TYR A 345 -7.99 -3.97 -6.42
CA TYR A 345 -7.94 -5.41 -6.18
C TYR A 345 -6.82 -5.81 -5.22
N MET A 346 -7.19 -6.47 -4.13
CA MET A 346 -6.25 -7.01 -3.13
C MET A 346 -5.57 -8.33 -3.49
N ILE A 347 -6.28 -9.18 -4.23
CA ILE A 347 -5.83 -10.53 -4.55
C ILE A 347 -5.77 -10.66 -6.06
N GLU A 348 -4.82 -11.46 -6.56
CA GLU A 348 -4.82 -11.84 -7.97
C GLU A 348 -6.09 -12.64 -8.27
N GLU A 349 -7.08 -11.99 -8.88
CA GLU A 349 -8.29 -12.68 -9.31
C GLU A 349 -7.93 -13.66 -10.43
N ALA A 350 -8.26 -14.94 -10.24
CA ALA A 350 -8.15 -15.95 -11.28
C ALA A 350 -9.27 -15.72 -12.30
N THR A 351 -9.08 -14.79 -13.23
CA THR A 351 -10.10 -14.48 -14.24
C THR A 351 -9.59 -14.86 -15.61
N ASN A 352 -10.44 -15.61 -16.34
CA ASN A 352 -10.18 -16.10 -17.69
C ASN A 352 -10.22 -15.00 -18.77
N ASP A 353 -10.47 -13.74 -18.40
CA ASP A 353 -10.68 -12.65 -19.34
C ASP A 353 -9.94 -11.37 -18.92
N ARG A 354 -8.61 -11.39 -19.08
CA ARG A 354 -7.70 -10.27 -18.75
C ARG A 354 -7.89 -9.04 -19.65
N GLU A 355 -8.75 -9.11 -20.66
CA GLU A 355 -8.94 -8.06 -21.66
C GLU A 355 -9.99 -6.99 -21.27
N SER A 356 -10.70 -7.18 -20.14
CA SER A 356 -11.87 -6.35 -19.78
C SER A 356 -11.74 -5.48 -18.52
N TYR A 357 -10.65 -5.60 -17.73
CA TYR A 357 -10.53 -4.88 -16.46
C TYR A 357 -9.88 -3.49 -16.61
N GLU A 358 -10.66 -2.46 -16.30
CA GLU A 358 -10.12 -1.21 -15.78
C GLU A 358 -9.55 -1.52 -14.38
N ILE A 359 -8.29 -1.15 -14.11
CA ILE A 359 -7.57 -1.37 -12.84
C ILE A 359 -6.96 -0.04 -12.41
N LEU A 360 -7.47 0.55 -11.36
CA LEU A 360 -6.82 1.69 -10.71
C LEU A 360 -5.58 1.21 -9.96
N ALA A 361 -5.73 0.19 -9.11
CA ALA A 361 -4.67 -0.36 -8.28
C ALA A 361 -4.83 -1.88 -8.10
N TRP A 362 -3.74 -2.63 -8.15
CA TRP A 362 -3.75 -4.08 -7.93
C TRP A 362 -2.53 -4.53 -7.17
N HIS A 363 -2.74 -5.01 -5.94
CA HIS A 363 -1.69 -5.57 -5.12
C HIS A 363 -1.14 -6.86 -5.75
N THR A 364 0.19 -6.99 -5.79
CA THR A 364 0.85 -8.06 -6.52
C THR A 364 2.09 -8.57 -5.80
N LYS A 365 2.31 -9.89 -5.86
CA LYS A 365 3.56 -10.50 -5.39
C LYS A 365 4.66 -10.52 -6.44
N LYS A 366 4.41 -9.93 -7.62
CA LYS A 366 5.34 -9.95 -8.76
C LYS A 366 6.58 -9.12 -8.44
N ARG A 367 7.75 -9.71 -8.67
CA ARG A 367 9.05 -9.06 -8.43
C ARG A 367 9.71 -8.66 -9.73
N ASP A 368 10.48 -7.58 -9.66
CA ASP A 368 11.43 -7.19 -10.69
C ASP A 368 10.81 -7.13 -12.10
N GLN A 369 11.35 -7.92 -13.02
CA GLN A 369 10.92 -8.02 -14.40
C GLN A 369 9.43 -8.42 -14.54
N GLN A 370 8.92 -9.30 -13.66
CA GLN A 370 7.52 -9.72 -13.71
C GLN A 370 6.57 -8.56 -13.42
N TYR A 371 6.98 -7.61 -12.59
CA TYR A 371 6.19 -6.41 -12.31
C TYR A 371 6.13 -5.52 -13.56
N ILE A 372 7.28 -5.29 -14.21
CA ILE A 372 7.36 -4.49 -15.44
C ILE A 372 6.50 -5.12 -16.54
N GLU A 373 6.62 -6.43 -16.77
CA GLU A 373 5.84 -7.15 -17.78
C GLU A 373 4.33 -7.09 -17.49
N ALA A 374 3.94 -7.22 -16.22
CA ALA A 374 2.54 -7.07 -15.83
C ALA A 374 2.04 -5.65 -16.05
N PHE A 375 2.84 -4.63 -15.72
CA PHE A 375 2.49 -3.23 -15.94
C PHE A 375 2.31 -2.93 -17.44
N GLU A 376 3.27 -3.32 -18.28
CA GLU A 376 3.22 -3.06 -19.72
C GLU A 376 2.08 -3.82 -20.42
N SER A 377 1.87 -5.09 -20.07
CA SER A 377 0.80 -5.89 -20.69
C SER A 377 -0.59 -5.34 -20.40
N LEU A 378 -0.84 -4.91 -19.16
CA LEU A 378 -2.11 -4.32 -18.75
C LEU A 378 -2.28 -2.88 -19.27
N LYS A 379 -1.20 -2.10 -19.35
CA LYS A 379 -1.21 -0.76 -19.97
C LYS A 379 -1.67 -0.83 -21.43
N LEU A 380 -1.13 -1.78 -22.20
CA LEU A 380 -1.47 -1.98 -23.61
C LEU A 380 -2.95 -2.39 -23.81
N ASN A 381 -3.50 -3.18 -22.89
CA ASN A 381 -4.88 -3.67 -23.01
C ASN A 381 -5.93 -2.57 -22.80
N ARG A 382 -5.57 -1.47 -22.12
CA ARG A 382 -6.47 -0.33 -21.87
C ARG A 382 -6.44 0.78 -22.91
N CYS A 383 -5.35 0.91 -23.65
CA CYS A 383 -5.21 1.96 -24.63
C CYS A 383 -5.83 1.51 -25.98
N LYS A 384 -7.11 1.86 -26.22
CA LYS A 384 -7.77 1.59 -27.52
C LYS A 384 -7.00 2.18 -28.71
N SER A 385 -6.27 3.28 -28.53
CA SER A 385 -5.43 3.91 -29.58
C SER A 385 -4.09 3.21 -29.80
N CYS A 386 -3.48 2.59 -28.77
CA CYS A 386 -2.18 1.92 -28.87
C CYS A 386 -2.27 0.58 -29.63
N ARG A 387 -3.45 -0.05 -29.66
CA ARG A 387 -3.69 -1.25 -30.50
C ARG A 387 -3.48 -0.98 -31.99
N LYS A 388 -3.63 0.27 -32.45
CA LYS A 388 -3.37 0.67 -33.85
C LYS A 388 -1.89 0.89 -34.18
N SER A 389 -1.02 0.91 -33.17
CA SER A 389 0.43 1.15 -33.34
C SER A 389 1.27 -0.13 -33.38
N LYS A 390 0.66 -1.30 -33.18
CA LYS A 390 1.35 -2.56 -33.48
C LYS A 390 1.34 -2.75 -35.00
N ASN A 391 2.56 -2.79 -35.54
CA ASN A 391 2.92 -2.87 -36.95
C ASN A 391 1.99 -3.79 -37.77
N PRO A 392 1.30 -3.31 -38.84
CA PRO A 392 0.46 -4.15 -39.70
C PRO A 392 1.23 -5.27 -40.41
N ASP A 393 2.57 -5.19 -40.49
CA ASP A 393 3.40 -6.16 -41.22
C ASP A 393 3.61 -7.52 -40.52
N LEU A 394 3.09 -7.72 -39.30
CA LEU A 394 3.22 -8.99 -38.57
C LEU A 394 1.96 -9.87 -38.61
N GLU A 395 0.83 -9.37 -39.12
CA GLU A 395 -0.39 -10.17 -39.32
C GLU A 395 -0.41 -10.88 -40.68
N GLU A 396 0.37 -10.40 -41.67
CA GLU A 396 0.39 -10.98 -43.04
C GLU A 396 1.21 -12.28 -43.16
N LEU A 397 1.88 -12.72 -42.09
CA LEU A 397 2.63 -13.98 -42.04
C LEU A 397 1.87 -15.13 -41.37
N LYS A 398 0.59 -14.95 -41.02
CA LYS A 398 -0.27 -16.01 -40.48
C LYS A 398 -1.34 -16.52 -41.44
N GLU A 399 -1.40 -16.02 -42.68
CA GLU A 399 -2.35 -16.49 -43.71
C GLU A 399 -1.69 -16.94 -45.03
N LYS A 400 -0.48 -17.51 -44.99
CA LYS A 400 0.06 -18.28 -46.12
C LYS A 400 0.61 -19.63 -45.72
#